data_AF-B9WD05-F1
#
_entry.id   AF-B9WD05-F1
#
_cell.length_a   1.000
_cell.length_b   1.000
_cell.length_c   1.000
_cell.angle_alpha   90.00
_cell.angle_beta   90.00
_cell.angle_gamma   90.00
#
_symmetry.space_group_name_H-M   'P 1'
#
loop_
_entity.id
_entity.type
_entity.pdbx_description
1 polymer ?
#
loop_
_entity_poly.entity_id
_entity_poly.type
_entity_poly.pdbx_seq_one_letter_code
_entity_poly.pdbx_strand_id
1 'polypeptide(L)'
;MSQESSPPPPLPARKSVDSAAEKISIETEASKKLPDLPPAANANQRISFDLNDSVSQISAVRQWELYTSLQLNETSDLFVNNSIGQNTIRSKLNELEVEDGDTNTKFWIDIVNDYTNSILLNKKINKLEEKVLAGVPSNIRYLVYLKTLLVRQKLNSRETFSSLLTKSRQLRDEYIESLNVDSRVKEVLIVFNYYINEMTNSKFEIESEESSEVMQFPISRFIINVCILLGTFPDASQEDVLYLLLKFNKLYTCLNKDEFFYKVSRSLEEDLPDIFKHISVQGINLNSLFRGILVQLFSSELLDEEICLRVLDFVVFEGFDFVLRLILYMFRRNLEKIKELDGDALLEFLSCPEFVSEVQFDFKEVLAEEPSVIQYENEFYLINANSMNNNSNELTNLKEVNDELVVKINDLRRKIDSLQATHYEISDQSEQYTKDLSEAEIENQKLLKRQAELQEKYQNLTMAENLSNTIKANQEFSQRNFELEQQIKNLQKSIEEKNAKLAKIQPS
;
A
#
# COMPACT_ATOMS: atom_id res chain seq x y z
N MET A 1 -31.23 52.85 -4.18
CA MET A 1 -32.55 52.21 -3.94
C MET A 1 -32.25 50.83 -3.45
N SER A 2 -32.25 50.66 -2.13
CA SER A 2 -31.78 49.47 -1.44
C SER A 2 -33.01 48.81 -0.82
N GLN A 3 -33.34 47.60 -1.25
CA GLN A 3 -34.40 46.81 -0.64
C GLN A 3 -33.87 46.23 0.67
N GLU A 4 -34.40 46.70 1.80
CA GLU A 4 -34.18 46.10 3.12
C GLU A 4 -34.98 44.79 3.19
N SER A 5 -34.26 43.68 3.41
CA SER A 5 -34.84 42.36 3.66
C SER A 5 -35.46 42.32 5.06
N SER A 6 -36.71 41.87 5.14
CA SER A 6 -37.44 41.64 6.39
C SER A 6 -36.78 40.54 7.24
N PRO A 7 -36.75 40.67 8.58
CA PRO A 7 -36.19 39.65 9.46
C PRO A 7 -37.07 38.39 9.49
N PRO A 8 -36.48 37.19 9.73
CA PRO A 8 -37.23 35.95 9.82
C PRO A 8 -38.17 35.95 11.04
N PRO A 9 -39.30 35.23 10.98
CA PRO A 9 -40.30 35.23 12.04
C PRO A 9 -39.75 34.61 13.34
N PRO A 10 -40.22 35.07 14.51
CA PRO A 10 -39.73 34.57 15.79
C PRO A 10 -40.22 33.14 16.02
N LEU A 11 -39.33 32.29 16.57
CA LEU A 11 -39.67 30.94 16.98
C LEU A 11 -40.76 30.94 18.07
N PRO A 12 -41.71 29.99 18.04
CA PRO A 12 -42.77 29.92 19.03
C PRO A 12 -42.21 29.65 20.44
N ALA A 13 -42.81 30.31 21.43
CA ALA A 13 -42.39 30.22 22.82
C ALA A 13 -42.50 28.78 23.36
N ARG A 14 -41.39 28.27 23.94
CA ARG A 14 -41.38 26.98 24.65
C ARG A 14 -42.31 27.06 25.85
N LYS A 15 -43.34 26.21 25.91
CA LYS A 15 -44.16 26.02 27.11
C LYS A 15 -43.27 25.43 28.21
N SER A 16 -43.18 26.16 29.32
CA SER A 16 -42.55 25.73 30.56
C SER A 16 -43.36 24.57 31.17
N VAL A 17 -42.65 23.59 31.74
CA VAL A 17 -43.18 22.28 32.15
C VAL A 17 -43.99 22.33 33.46
N ASP A 18 -44.13 23.49 34.11
CA ASP A 18 -44.63 23.54 35.49
C ASP A 18 -46.00 24.21 35.69
N SER A 19 -46.91 24.15 34.72
CA SER A 19 -48.28 24.68 34.95
C SER A 19 -49.37 23.91 34.23
N ALA A 20 -49.61 22.68 34.68
CA ALA A 20 -50.91 22.01 34.60
C ALA A 20 -51.05 20.93 35.68
N ALA A 21 -50.76 21.29 36.94
CA ALA A 21 -51.23 20.52 38.08
C ALA A 21 -52.66 20.95 38.39
N GLU A 22 -53.66 20.23 37.88
CA GLU A 22 -54.88 19.91 38.63
C GLU A 22 -55.79 18.89 37.92
N LYS A 23 -55.96 17.75 38.60
CA LYS A 23 -57.17 16.91 38.70
C LYS A 23 -57.76 16.31 37.43
N ILE A 24 -57.28 15.11 37.07
CA ILE A 24 -58.17 14.02 36.66
C ILE A 24 -57.76 12.75 37.42
N SER A 25 -58.66 12.29 38.26
CA SER A 25 -58.58 11.07 39.07
C SER A 25 -58.42 9.85 38.18
N ILE A 26 -57.33 9.10 38.33
CA ILE A 26 -57.19 7.76 37.74
C ILE A 26 -57.64 6.76 38.80
N GLU A 27 -58.86 6.26 38.62
CA GLU A 27 -59.30 5.02 39.23
C GLU A 27 -58.40 3.86 38.76
N THR A 28 -58.05 3.04 39.73
CA THR A 28 -57.25 1.82 39.63
C THR A 28 -57.80 0.85 38.57
N GLU A 29 -57.17 0.79 37.39
CA GLU A 29 -57.28 -0.34 36.49
C GLU A 29 -55.90 -0.84 36.08
N ALA A 30 -55.59 -2.04 36.60
CA ALA A 30 -54.64 -3.02 36.11
C ALA A 30 -53.31 -2.52 35.56
N SER A 31 -52.24 -2.81 36.32
CA SER A 31 -50.89 -3.04 35.84
C SER A 31 -50.86 -3.62 34.42
N LYS A 32 -50.69 -2.76 33.40
CA LYS A 32 -50.21 -3.20 32.09
C LYS A 32 -48.77 -3.61 32.27
N LYS A 33 -48.57 -4.86 32.70
CA LYS A 33 -47.35 -5.60 32.39
C LYS A 33 -47.07 -5.34 30.91
N LEU A 34 -45.87 -4.84 30.61
CA LEU A 34 -45.28 -4.97 29.29
C LEU A 34 -45.56 -6.41 28.81
N PRO A 35 -45.83 -6.64 27.51
CA PRO A 35 -46.02 -7.99 27.01
C PRO A 35 -44.84 -8.84 27.49
N ASP A 36 -45.10 -9.86 28.31
CA ASP A 36 -44.07 -10.79 28.72
C ASP A 36 -43.49 -11.35 27.41
N LEU A 37 -42.19 -11.10 27.18
CA LEU A 37 -41.45 -11.71 26.06
C LEU A 37 -41.79 -13.21 26.07
N PRO A 38 -42.08 -13.80 24.89
CA PRO A 38 -42.50 -15.19 24.83
C PRO A 38 -41.50 -16.03 25.63
N PRO A 39 -41.97 -16.88 26.57
CA PRO A 39 -41.07 -17.63 27.42
C PRO A 39 -40.18 -18.48 26.52
N ALA A 40 -38.90 -18.14 26.48
CA ALA A 40 -37.91 -18.87 25.72
C ALA A 40 -37.78 -20.25 26.37
N ALA A 41 -38.54 -21.21 25.86
CA ALA A 41 -38.53 -22.60 26.31
C ALA A 41 -37.12 -23.26 26.22
N ASN A 42 -36.13 -22.56 25.65
CA ASN A 42 -34.73 -22.98 25.51
C ASN A 42 -33.71 -21.93 26.02
N ALA A 43 -34.05 -21.08 27.00
CA ALA A 43 -33.13 -20.07 27.53
C ALA A 43 -31.80 -20.65 28.07
N ASN A 44 -31.81 -21.92 28.53
CA ASN A 44 -30.64 -22.60 29.08
C ASN A 44 -29.65 -23.15 28.02
N GLN A 45 -29.87 -22.91 26.71
CA GLN A 45 -29.01 -23.43 25.62
C GLN A 45 -28.70 -22.38 24.55
N ARG A 46 -28.60 -21.09 24.91
CA ARG A 46 -28.10 -20.06 23.99
C ARG A 46 -26.65 -19.74 24.31
N ILE A 47 -25.80 -19.83 23.29
CA ILE A 47 -24.44 -19.30 23.36
C ILE A 47 -24.58 -17.81 23.65
N SER A 48 -24.01 -17.37 24.77
CA SER A 48 -24.06 -16.00 25.26
C SER A 48 -22.87 -15.76 26.19
N PHE A 49 -22.56 -14.49 26.42
CA PHE A 49 -21.55 -14.06 27.39
C PHE A 49 -22.19 -13.06 28.37
N ASP A 50 -21.62 -12.98 29.56
CA ASP A 50 -21.93 -11.98 30.58
C ASP A 50 -20.88 -10.86 30.56
N LEU A 51 -21.21 -9.68 31.09
CA LEU A 51 -20.28 -8.53 31.13
C LEU A 51 -19.01 -8.79 31.95
N ASN A 52 -19.06 -9.76 32.86
CA ASN A 52 -17.93 -10.16 33.72
C ASN A 52 -17.18 -11.39 33.18
N ASP A 53 -17.59 -11.94 32.04
CA ASP A 53 -16.85 -13.03 31.41
C ASP A 53 -15.50 -12.49 30.89
N SER A 54 -14.49 -13.36 30.78
CA SER A 54 -13.18 -12.95 30.24
C SER A 54 -13.29 -12.44 28.81
N VAL A 55 -12.34 -11.60 28.41
CA VAL A 55 -12.32 -11.07 27.03
C VAL A 55 -12.29 -12.21 26.01
N SER A 56 -11.60 -13.32 26.30
CA SER A 56 -11.55 -14.48 25.40
C SER A 56 -12.93 -15.12 25.21
N GLN A 57 -13.73 -15.22 26.28
CA GLN A 57 -15.09 -15.76 26.20
C GLN A 57 -16.02 -14.83 25.42
N ILE A 58 -15.95 -13.52 25.69
CA ILE A 58 -16.73 -12.50 24.99
C ILE A 58 -16.39 -12.53 23.50
N SER A 59 -15.10 -12.43 23.17
CA SER A 59 -14.59 -12.40 21.80
C SER A 59 -14.93 -13.69 21.04
N ALA A 60 -14.76 -14.87 21.64
CA ALA A 60 -15.08 -16.13 20.98
C ALA A 60 -16.58 -16.29 20.68
N VAL A 61 -17.46 -15.86 21.58
CA VAL A 61 -18.90 -15.87 21.34
C VAL A 61 -19.28 -14.89 20.23
N ARG A 62 -18.79 -13.64 20.29
CA ARG A 62 -19.04 -12.62 19.26
C ARG A 62 -18.54 -13.07 17.89
N GLN A 63 -17.36 -13.67 17.85
CA GLN A 63 -16.76 -14.13 16.61
C GLN A 63 -17.56 -15.29 16.00
N TRP A 64 -18.08 -16.20 16.82
CA TRP A 64 -19.00 -17.23 16.38
C TRP A 64 -20.31 -16.62 15.82
N GLU A 65 -20.92 -15.66 16.52
CA GLU A 65 -22.11 -14.96 16.03
C GLU A 65 -21.85 -14.29 14.67
N LEU A 66 -20.70 -13.62 14.54
CA LEU A 66 -20.26 -13.00 13.30
C LEU A 66 -20.13 -14.03 12.18
N TYR A 67 -19.49 -15.18 12.41
CA TYR A 67 -19.36 -16.26 11.41
C TYR A 67 -20.71 -16.86 10.99
N THR A 68 -21.69 -16.87 11.88
CA THR A 68 -23.06 -17.33 11.56
C THR A 68 -23.88 -16.27 10.81
N SER A 69 -23.45 -15.00 10.82
CA SER A 69 -24.14 -13.92 10.15
C SER A 69 -24.17 -14.09 8.63
N LEU A 70 -25.22 -13.57 7.99
CA LEU A 70 -25.33 -13.59 6.53
C LEU A 70 -24.30 -12.69 5.85
N GLN A 71 -23.83 -11.64 6.54
CA GLN A 71 -22.88 -10.66 6.01
C GLN A 71 -21.51 -11.28 5.67
N LEU A 72 -21.12 -12.34 6.39
CA LEU A 72 -19.88 -13.07 6.13
C LEU A 72 -20.02 -14.21 5.11
N ASN A 73 -21.20 -14.42 4.52
CA ASN A 73 -21.37 -15.41 3.46
C ASN A 73 -21.25 -14.73 2.09
N GLU A 74 -20.53 -15.35 1.15
CA GLU A 74 -20.51 -14.89 -0.23
C GLU A 74 -21.84 -15.18 -0.91
N THR A 75 -22.36 -14.18 -1.59
CA THR A 75 -23.67 -14.20 -2.27
C THR A 75 -23.52 -14.12 -3.79
N SER A 76 -22.31 -14.29 -4.32
CA SER A 76 -22.04 -14.28 -5.76
C SER A 76 -22.58 -15.54 -6.45
N ASP A 77 -23.04 -15.40 -7.70
CA ASP A 77 -23.50 -16.49 -8.58
C ASP A 77 -22.40 -17.52 -8.89
N LEU A 78 -21.13 -17.18 -8.65
CA LEU A 78 -19.99 -18.09 -8.80
C LEU A 78 -19.97 -19.16 -7.70
N PHE A 79 -20.64 -18.92 -6.57
CA PHE A 79 -20.66 -19.82 -5.42
C PHE A 79 -22.04 -20.38 -5.13
N VAL A 80 -22.09 -21.64 -4.74
CA VAL A 80 -23.29 -22.31 -4.22
C VAL A 80 -23.07 -22.63 -2.75
N ASN A 81 -24.14 -22.47 -1.96
CA ASN A 81 -24.14 -22.85 -0.55
C ASN A 81 -24.09 -24.38 -0.42
N ASN A 82 -22.97 -24.88 0.05
CA ASN A 82 -22.67 -26.29 0.14
C ASN A 82 -22.90 -26.79 1.57
N SER A 83 -24.12 -27.25 1.85
CA SER A 83 -24.41 -28.02 3.08
C SER A 83 -23.64 -29.36 3.14
N ILE A 84 -23.11 -29.84 2.01
CA ILE A 84 -22.36 -31.10 1.86
C ILE A 84 -20.85 -30.92 2.14
N GLY A 85 -20.35 -29.67 2.27
CA GLY A 85 -18.92 -29.38 2.52
C GLY A 85 -18.38 -30.06 3.79
N GLN A 86 -19.24 -30.29 4.78
CA GLN A 86 -18.86 -30.97 6.01
C GLN A 86 -18.60 -32.48 5.84
N ASN A 87 -19.18 -33.12 4.82
CA ASN A 87 -18.87 -34.52 4.50
C ASN A 87 -17.47 -34.64 3.87
N THR A 88 -17.06 -33.65 3.06
CA THR A 88 -15.70 -33.61 2.49
C THR A 88 -14.64 -33.38 3.57
N ILE A 89 -14.90 -32.45 4.50
CA ILE A 89 -14.04 -32.23 5.68
C ILE A 89 -13.92 -33.53 6.48
N ARG A 90 -15.04 -34.22 6.73
CA ARG A 90 -15.06 -35.48 7.48
C ARG A 90 -14.35 -36.63 6.77
N SER A 91 -14.47 -36.76 5.45
CA SER A 91 -13.70 -37.76 4.68
C SER A 91 -12.20 -37.53 4.81
N LYS A 92 -11.74 -36.29 4.62
CA LYS A 92 -10.33 -35.90 4.82
C LYS A 92 -9.87 -36.14 6.26
N LEU A 93 -10.75 -35.93 7.25
CA LEU A 93 -10.44 -36.17 8.66
C LEU A 93 -10.29 -37.66 8.98
N ASN A 94 -11.09 -38.53 8.35
CA ASN A 94 -11.04 -39.98 8.57
C ASN A 94 -9.81 -40.63 7.90
N GLU A 95 -9.22 -39.98 6.90
CA GLU A 95 -7.99 -40.42 6.24
C GLU A 95 -6.73 -40.10 7.07
N LEU A 96 -6.85 -39.27 8.11
CA LEU A 96 -5.73 -38.94 9.00
C LEU A 96 -5.51 -40.07 10.01
N GLU A 97 -4.35 -40.72 9.93
CA GLU A 97 -3.88 -41.63 10.95
C GLU A 97 -3.45 -40.83 12.19
N VAL A 98 -4.26 -40.88 13.24
CA VAL A 98 -3.91 -40.26 14.53
C VAL A 98 -3.07 -41.25 15.31
N GLU A 99 -1.80 -40.89 15.57
CA GLU A 99 -0.93 -41.70 16.43
C GLU A 99 -1.56 -41.92 17.82
N ASP A 100 -1.41 -43.14 18.34
CA ASP A 100 -1.98 -43.53 19.63
C ASP A 100 -1.26 -42.79 20.77
N GLY A 101 -1.83 -41.65 21.16
CA GLY A 101 -1.29 -40.80 22.24
C GLY A 101 -1.41 -39.31 21.97
N ASP A 102 -1.67 -38.89 20.72
CA ASP A 102 -1.80 -37.47 20.39
C ASP A 102 -3.14 -36.89 20.85
N THR A 103 -3.18 -36.50 22.13
CA THR A 103 -4.35 -35.86 22.75
C THR A 103 -4.62 -34.45 22.23
N ASN A 104 -3.65 -33.79 21.55
CA ASN A 104 -3.86 -32.46 20.98
C ASN A 104 -4.61 -32.56 19.65
N THR A 105 -4.14 -33.40 18.74
CA THR A 105 -4.81 -33.65 17.46
C THR A 105 -6.21 -34.23 17.65
N LYS A 106 -6.39 -35.16 18.62
CA LYS A 106 -7.72 -35.69 18.98
C LYS A 106 -8.70 -34.58 19.40
N PHE A 107 -8.25 -33.62 20.20
CA PHE A 107 -9.09 -32.50 20.63
C PHE A 107 -9.58 -31.65 19.44
N TRP A 108 -8.70 -31.33 18.50
CA TRP A 108 -9.06 -30.55 17.32
C TRP A 108 -9.97 -31.32 16.35
N ILE A 109 -9.76 -32.63 16.22
CA ILE A 109 -10.67 -33.54 15.50
C ILE A 109 -12.07 -33.52 16.12
N ASP A 110 -12.16 -33.57 17.45
CA ASP A 110 -13.44 -33.49 18.16
C ASP A 110 -14.12 -32.13 17.94
N ILE A 111 -13.38 -31.02 17.93
CA ILE A 111 -13.90 -29.70 17.56
C ILE A 111 -14.45 -29.68 16.15
N VAL A 112 -13.71 -30.26 15.19
CA VAL A 112 -14.17 -30.28 13.80
C VAL A 112 -15.47 -31.07 13.65
N ASN A 113 -15.61 -32.15 14.42
CA ASN A 113 -16.80 -32.99 14.48
C ASN A 113 -17.92 -32.43 15.39
N ASP A 114 -17.68 -31.38 16.16
CA ASP A 114 -18.69 -30.76 17.02
C ASP A 114 -19.62 -29.87 16.18
N TYR A 115 -20.88 -30.28 16.06
CA TYR A 115 -21.93 -29.51 15.38
C TYR A 115 -22.73 -28.63 16.33
N THR A 116 -22.62 -28.88 17.63
CA THR A 116 -23.36 -28.18 18.67
C THR A 116 -22.62 -26.96 19.20
N ASN A 117 -21.32 -26.81 18.89
CA ASN A 117 -20.43 -25.83 19.49
C ASN A 117 -20.47 -25.93 21.03
N SER A 118 -20.35 -27.16 21.52
CA SER A 118 -20.44 -27.52 22.93
C SER A 118 -19.42 -26.79 23.80
N ILE A 119 -18.27 -26.41 23.24
CA ILE A 119 -17.24 -25.63 23.93
C ILE A 119 -17.76 -24.25 24.33
N LEU A 120 -18.46 -23.56 23.42
CA LEU A 120 -19.05 -22.25 23.64
C LEU A 120 -20.27 -22.36 24.57
N LEU A 121 -21.13 -23.35 24.34
CA LEU A 121 -22.33 -23.59 25.16
C LEU A 121 -22.01 -23.88 26.63
N ASN A 122 -20.93 -24.62 26.88
CA ASN A 122 -20.56 -25.02 28.25
C ASN A 122 -19.61 -24.01 28.93
N LYS A 123 -19.38 -22.82 28.35
CA LYS A 123 -18.39 -21.84 28.80
C LYS A 123 -17.01 -22.46 29.10
N LYS A 124 -16.57 -23.41 28.27
CA LYS A 124 -15.26 -24.08 28.41
C LYS A 124 -14.18 -23.39 27.58
N ILE A 125 -14.24 -22.06 27.47
CA ILE A 125 -13.30 -21.28 26.66
C ILE A 125 -11.87 -21.39 27.17
N ASN A 126 -11.65 -21.44 28.48
CA ASN A 126 -10.30 -21.61 29.03
C ASN A 126 -9.61 -22.88 28.48
N LYS A 127 -10.36 -23.98 28.28
CA LYS A 127 -9.82 -25.21 27.68
C LYS A 127 -9.51 -25.04 26.19
N LEU A 128 -10.32 -24.26 25.46
CA LEU A 128 -10.04 -23.93 24.07
C LEU A 128 -8.79 -23.06 23.98
N GLU A 129 -8.69 -22.04 24.81
CA GLU A 129 -7.57 -21.12 24.89
C GLU A 129 -6.27 -21.86 25.22
N GLU A 130 -6.27 -22.76 26.21
CA GLU A 130 -5.12 -23.64 26.51
C GLU A 130 -4.69 -24.48 25.31
N LYS A 131 -5.64 -24.91 24.47
CA LYS A 131 -5.36 -25.71 23.28
C LYS A 131 -4.89 -24.86 22.10
N VAL A 132 -5.41 -23.64 21.94
CA VAL A 132 -4.87 -22.64 21.00
C VAL A 132 -3.45 -22.23 21.42
N LEU A 133 -3.20 -22.11 22.73
CA LEU A 133 -1.89 -21.89 23.33
C LEU A 133 -0.92 -23.07 23.12
N ALA A 134 -1.42 -24.30 23.08
CA ALA A 134 -0.61 -25.45 22.68
C ALA A 134 -0.35 -25.47 21.15
N GLY A 135 -1.21 -24.80 20.37
CA GLY A 135 -1.12 -24.66 18.93
C GLY A 135 -1.99 -25.66 18.20
N VAL A 136 -2.54 -25.22 17.07
CA VAL A 136 -3.25 -26.10 16.13
C VAL A 136 -2.21 -26.88 15.32
N PRO A 137 -2.27 -28.22 15.26
CA PRO A 137 -1.35 -29.02 14.43
C PRO A 137 -1.45 -28.65 12.94
N SER A 138 -0.29 -28.55 12.28
CA SER A 138 -0.17 -28.01 10.91
C SER A 138 -0.97 -28.80 9.87
N ASN A 139 -1.00 -30.13 9.99
CA ASN A 139 -1.71 -31.06 9.10
C ASN A 139 -3.24 -30.87 9.11
N ILE A 140 -3.81 -30.41 10.22
CA ILE A 140 -5.27 -30.24 10.36
C ILE A 140 -5.70 -28.78 10.43
N ARG A 141 -4.77 -27.83 10.53
CA ARG A 141 -5.07 -26.40 10.74
C ARG A 141 -6.04 -25.85 9.69
N TYR A 142 -5.84 -26.20 8.41
CA TYR A 142 -6.75 -25.76 7.36
C TYR A 142 -8.18 -26.31 7.53
N LEU A 143 -8.34 -27.56 7.99
CA LEU A 143 -9.65 -28.16 8.26
C LEU A 143 -10.33 -27.50 9.46
N VAL A 144 -9.56 -27.20 10.51
CA VAL A 144 -10.04 -26.44 11.67
C VAL A 144 -10.55 -25.08 11.21
N TYR A 145 -9.80 -24.37 10.36
CA TYR A 145 -10.21 -23.05 9.88
C TYR A 145 -11.45 -23.10 9.00
N LEU A 146 -11.52 -24.05 8.05
CA LEU A 146 -12.70 -24.22 7.19
C LEU A 146 -13.97 -24.45 8.02
N LYS A 147 -13.85 -25.23 9.10
CA LYS A 147 -14.95 -25.48 10.04
C LYS A 147 -15.28 -24.25 10.88
N THR A 148 -14.31 -23.66 11.58
CA THR A 148 -14.52 -22.57 12.54
C THR A 148 -15.05 -21.32 11.86
N LEU A 149 -14.50 -20.96 10.69
CA LEU A 149 -14.96 -19.82 9.88
C LEU A 149 -16.30 -20.08 9.16
N LEU A 150 -16.89 -21.27 9.37
CA LEU A 150 -18.12 -21.72 8.71
C LEU A 150 -18.06 -21.50 7.20
N VAL A 151 -17.01 -22.01 6.56
CA VAL A 151 -16.88 -21.98 5.10
C VAL A 151 -17.92 -22.90 4.49
N ARG A 152 -19.00 -22.30 3.97
CA ARG A 152 -20.09 -23.00 3.30
C ARG A 152 -20.03 -22.87 1.78
N GLN A 153 -19.10 -22.10 1.26
CA GLN A 153 -19.04 -21.76 -0.15
C GLN A 153 -18.35 -22.88 -0.91
N LYS A 154 -18.88 -23.20 -2.09
CA LYS A 154 -18.21 -24.03 -3.09
C LYS A 154 -18.45 -23.40 -4.45
N LEU A 155 -17.45 -23.45 -5.32
CA LEU A 155 -17.65 -23.07 -6.72
C LEU A 155 -18.83 -23.83 -7.32
N ASN A 156 -19.62 -23.14 -8.12
CA ASN A 156 -20.75 -23.73 -8.82
C ASN A 156 -20.24 -24.85 -9.76
N SER A 157 -21.09 -25.83 -10.09
CA SER A 157 -20.65 -26.96 -10.94
C SER A 157 -20.28 -26.56 -12.38
N ARG A 158 -20.48 -25.29 -12.77
CA ARG A 158 -20.16 -24.77 -14.10
C ARG A 158 -18.76 -24.17 -14.18
N GLU A 159 -18.15 -23.85 -13.03
CA GLU A 159 -16.85 -23.23 -12.95
C GLU A 159 -15.91 -24.03 -12.06
N THR A 160 -14.69 -24.19 -12.53
CA THR A 160 -13.57 -24.77 -11.77
C THR A 160 -12.54 -23.70 -11.46
N PHE A 161 -11.73 -23.89 -10.42
CA PHE A 161 -10.61 -23.00 -10.14
C PHE A 161 -9.70 -22.78 -11.36
N SER A 162 -9.39 -23.86 -12.10
CA SER A 162 -8.60 -23.79 -13.33
C SER A 162 -9.23 -22.92 -14.43
N SER A 163 -10.56 -22.95 -14.56
CA SER A 163 -11.28 -22.10 -15.51
C SER A 163 -11.21 -20.63 -15.13
N LEU A 164 -11.37 -20.31 -13.83
CA LEU A 164 -11.24 -18.97 -13.29
C LEU A 164 -9.80 -18.45 -13.41
N LEU A 165 -8.80 -19.30 -13.17
CA LEU A 165 -7.40 -18.96 -13.35
C LEU A 165 -7.08 -18.60 -14.80
N THR A 166 -7.68 -19.32 -15.75
CA THR A 166 -7.50 -19.03 -17.18
C THR A 166 -8.12 -17.68 -17.56
N LYS A 167 -9.32 -17.37 -17.06
CA LYS A 167 -9.99 -16.08 -17.28
C LYS A 167 -9.20 -14.93 -16.67
N SER A 168 -8.80 -15.06 -15.41
CA SER A 168 -8.08 -14.02 -14.65
C SER A 168 -6.71 -13.68 -15.23
N ARG A 169 -5.97 -14.65 -15.78
CA ARG A 169 -4.68 -14.39 -16.46
C ARG A 169 -4.79 -13.50 -17.70
N GLN A 170 -5.97 -13.37 -18.30
CA GLN A 170 -6.18 -12.49 -19.45
C GLN A 170 -6.13 -11.01 -19.07
N LEU A 171 -6.38 -10.69 -17.78
CA LEU A 171 -6.47 -9.32 -17.25
C LEU A 171 -5.16 -8.82 -16.62
N ARG A 172 -4.05 -9.55 -16.80
CA ARG A 172 -2.68 -9.30 -16.27
C ARG A 172 -2.56 -8.25 -15.17
N ASP A 173 -2.29 -8.71 -13.96
CA ASP A 173 -1.99 -7.85 -12.82
C ASP A 173 -0.47 -7.77 -12.58
N GLU A 174 0.16 -6.68 -13.01
CA GLU A 174 1.61 -6.47 -12.87
C GLU A 174 2.06 -6.45 -11.39
N TYR A 175 1.20 -6.00 -10.48
CA TYR A 175 1.52 -5.94 -9.05
C TYR A 175 1.64 -7.34 -8.48
N ILE A 176 0.66 -8.22 -8.71
CA ILE A 176 0.70 -9.61 -8.22
C ILE A 176 1.83 -10.40 -8.90
N GLU A 177 2.07 -10.17 -10.19
CA GLU A 177 3.15 -10.84 -10.92
C GLU A 177 4.53 -10.47 -10.37
N SER A 178 4.71 -9.23 -9.88
CA SER A 178 5.96 -8.77 -9.26
C SER A 178 6.23 -9.35 -7.87
N LEU A 179 5.23 -9.95 -7.21
CA LEU A 179 5.40 -10.51 -5.87
C LEU A 179 6.34 -11.73 -5.89
N ASN A 180 7.30 -11.74 -4.97
CA ASN A 180 8.20 -12.86 -4.71
C ASN A 180 7.53 -13.91 -3.81
N VAL A 181 6.55 -14.62 -4.36
CA VAL A 181 5.77 -15.67 -3.66
C VAL A 181 5.69 -16.92 -4.52
N ASP A 182 5.39 -18.07 -3.90
CA ASP A 182 5.21 -19.34 -4.60
C ASP A 182 4.12 -19.23 -5.69
N SER A 183 4.31 -19.97 -6.79
CA SER A 183 3.40 -20.04 -7.93
C SER A 183 1.99 -20.39 -7.48
N ARG A 184 1.84 -21.31 -6.52
CA ARG A 184 0.53 -21.70 -5.99
C ARG A 184 -0.20 -20.53 -5.33
N VAL A 185 0.50 -19.75 -4.51
CA VAL A 185 -0.03 -18.57 -3.81
C VAL A 185 -0.37 -17.48 -4.83
N LYS A 186 0.51 -17.25 -5.81
CA LYS A 186 0.30 -16.29 -6.89
C LYS A 186 -0.97 -16.60 -7.69
N GLU A 187 -1.20 -17.85 -8.04
CA GLU A 187 -2.42 -18.28 -8.74
C GLU A 187 -3.70 -18.01 -7.95
N VAL A 188 -3.69 -18.26 -6.62
CA VAL A 188 -4.84 -17.95 -5.75
C VAL A 188 -5.07 -16.44 -5.67
N LEU A 189 -4.02 -15.63 -5.54
CA LEU A 189 -4.13 -14.16 -5.51
C LEU A 189 -4.68 -13.60 -6.82
N ILE A 190 -4.26 -14.12 -7.98
CA ILE A 190 -4.76 -13.71 -9.28
C ILE A 190 -6.27 -13.98 -9.40
N VAL A 191 -6.71 -15.20 -9.02
CA VAL A 191 -8.14 -15.57 -9.06
C VAL A 191 -8.95 -14.72 -8.06
N PHE A 192 -8.40 -14.49 -6.87
CA PHE A 192 -9.03 -13.64 -5.87
C PHE A 192 -9.18 -12.19 -6.35
N ASN A 193 -8.14 -11.59 -6.94
CA ASN A 193 -8.21 -10.22 -7.44
C ASN A 193 -9.29 -10.07 -8.53
N TYR A 194 -9.30 -11.03 -9.45
CA TYR A 194 -10.31 -11.10 -10.50
C TYR A 194 -11.72 -11.12 -9.92
N TYR A 195 -11.97 -11.98 -8.92
CA TYR A 195 -13.26 -12.04 -8.24
C TYR A 195 -13.66 -10.73 -7.56
N ILE A 196 -12.74 -10.11 -6.81
CA ILE A 196 -13.04 -8.87 -6.09
C ILE A 196 -13.35 -7.73 -7.05
N ASN A 197 -12.61 -7.61 -8.15
CA ASN A 197 -12.84 -6.58 -9.15
C ASN A 197 -14.16 -6.81 -9.90
N GLU A 198 -14.50 -8.06 -10.26
CA GLU A 198 -15.83 -8.39 -10.84
C GLU A 198 -16.98 -8.03 -9.89
N MET A 199 -16.86 -8.38 -8.61
CA MET A 199 -17.87 -8.04 -7.58
C MET A 199 -18.00 -6.54 -7.32
N THR A 200 -16.90 -5.81 -7.48
CA THR A 200 -16.88 -4.36 -7.22
C THR A 200 -17.42 -3.61 -8.43
N ASN A 201 -16.97 -3.95 -9.63
CA ASN A 201 -17.43 -3.34 -10.88
C ASN A 201 -18.91 -3.63 -11.16
N SER A 202 -19.40 -4.84 -10.86
CA SER A 202 -20.84 -5.14 -10.97
C SER A 202 -21.72 -4.28 -10.06
N LYS A 203 -21.21 -3.80 -8.91
CA LYS A 203 -21.93 -2.83 -8.07
C LYS A 203 -21.88 -1.41 -8.65
N PHE A 204 -20.73 -1.01 -9.19
CA PHE A 204 -20.57 0.30 -9.83
C PHE A 204 -21.39 0.44 -11.12
N GLU A 205 -21.51 -0.62 -11.94
CA GLU A 205 -22.36 -0.62 -13.14
C GLU A 205 -23.85 -0.40 -12.83
N ILE A 206 -24.30 -0.76 -11.62
CA ILE A 206 -25.68 -0.50 -11.18
C ILE A 206 -25.86 0.96 -10.73
N GLU A 207 -24.80 1.63 -10.29
CA GLU A 207 -24.85 2.98 -9.72
C GLU A 207 -24.42 4.09 -10.70
N SER A 208 -23.65 3.78 -11.75
CA SER A 208 -23.19 4.75 -12.74
C SER A 208 -23.48 4.30 -14.18
N GLU A 209 -24.41 4.97 -14.87
CA GLU A 209 -24.73 4.72 -16.29
C GLU A 209 -23.67 5.28 -17.27
N GLU A 210 -22.65 6.05 -16.81
CA GLU A 210 -21.85 6.90 -17.70
C GLU A 210 -20.33 6.66 -17.75
N SER A 211 -19.76 5.62 -17.12
CA SER A 211 -18.32 5.34 -17.25
C SER A 211 -18.00 3.85 -17.38
N SER A 212 -17.68 3.40 -18.60
CA SER A 212 -17.26 2.03 -18.93
C SER A 212 -15.77 1.74 -18.63
N GLU A 213 -15.13 2.50 -17.74
CA GLU A 213 -13.76 2.19 -17.33
C GLU A 213 -13.78 1.20 -16.16
N VAL A 214 -13.36 -0.04 -16.44
CA VAL A 214 -13.18 -1.09 -15.43
C VAL A 214 -12.12 -0.62 -14.43
N MET A 215 -12.53 -0.20 -13.23
CA MET A 215 -11.57 0.08 -12.17
C MET A 215 -10.95 -1.23 -11.69
N GLN A 216 -9.63 -1.27 -11.66
CA GLN A 216 -8.87 -2.31 -10.98
C GLN A 216 -8.47 -1.80 -9.60
N PHE A 217 -8.96 -2.44 -8.56
CA PHE A 217 -8.55 -2.17 -7.19
C PHE A 217 -7.42 -3.13 -6.79
N PRO A 218 -6.29 -2.63 -6.28
CA PRO A 218 -5.22 -3.50 -5.82
C PRO A 218 -5.64 -4.26 -4.55
N ILE A 219 -5.20 -5.52 -4.43
CA ILE A 219 -5.43 -6.31 -3.21
C ILE A 219 -4.68 -5.65 -2.05
N SER A 220 -5.33 -5.57 -0.88
CA SER A 220 -4.69 -5.08 0.33
C SER A 220 -3.53 -5.98 0.79
N ARG A 221 -2.47 -5.37 1.34
CA ARG A 221 -1.28 -6.09 1.84
C ARG A 221 -1.63 -7.14 2.90
N PHE A 222 -2.60 -6.86 3.76
CA PHE A 222 -3.13 -7.80 4.75
C PHE A 222 -3.56 -9.13 4.11
N ILE A 223 -4.32 -9.07 3.01
CA ILE A 223 -4.82 -10.25 2.31
C ILE A 223 -3.68 -11.02 1.62
N ILE A 224 -2.69 -10.31 1.09
CA ILE A 224 -1.49 -10.94 0.52
C ILE A 224 -0.75 -11.73 1.60
N ASN A 225 -0.52 -11.12 2.76
CA ASN A 225 0.15 -11.77 3.89
C ASN A 225 -0.62 -13.00 4.39
N VAL A 226 -1.94 -12.89 4.54
CA VAL A 226 -2.80 -14.04 4.90
C VAL A 226 -2.71 -15.15 3.84
N CYS A 227 -2.75 -14.80 2.55
CA CYS A 227 -2.65 -15.80 1.49
C CYS A 227 -1.30 -16.53 1.49
N ILE A 228 -0.21 -15.84 1.82
CA ILE A 228 1.13 -16.45 1.97
C ILE A 228 1.09 -17.49 3.10
N LEU A 229 0.55 -17.15 4.27
CA LEU A 229 0.42 -18.09 5.40
C LEU A 229 -0.47 -19.29 5.06
N LEU A 230 -1.63 -19.05 4.43
CA LEU A 230 -2.53 -20.14 4.03
C LEU A 230 -1.88 -21.05 2.97
N GLY A 231 -0.93 -20.52 2.20
CA GLY A 231 -0.12 -21.27 1.25
C GLY A 231 0.81 -22.30 1.90
N THR A 232 1.16 -22.14 3.18
CA THR A 232 2.04 -23.06 3.91
C THR A 232 1.30 -24.26 4.49
N PHE A 233 -0.04 -24.30 4.37
CA PHE A 233 -0.84 -25.41 4.85
C PHE A 233 -0.64 -26.68 3.99
N PRO A 234 -0.18 -27.79 4.60
CA PRO A 234 -0.05 -29.06 3.89
C PRO A 234 -1.44 -29.57 3.48
N ASP A 235 -1.53 -30.20 2.31
CA ASP A 235 -2.73 -30.86 1.76
C ASP A 235 -3.98 -29.98 1.53
N ALA A 236 -3.92 -28.68 1.84
CA ALA A 236 -4.94 -27.74 1.42
C ALA A 236 -4.96 -27.68 -0.12
N SER A 237 -6.13 -27.62 -0.75
CA SER A 237 -6.23 -27.34 -2.19
C SER A 237 -6.19 -25.82 -2.44
N GLN A 238 -5.94 -25.38 -3.69
CA GLN A 238 -6.05 -23.95 -4.05
C GLN A 238 -7.46 -23.41 -3.84
N GLU A 239 -8.49 -24.25 -4.01
CA GLU A 239 -9.88 -23.91 -3.71
C GLU A 239 -10.10 -23.70 -2.21
N ASP A 240 -9.58 -24.60 -1.36
CA ASP A 240 -9.69 -24.46 0.09
C ASP A 240 -9.03 -23.16 0.57
N VAL A 241 -7.84 -22.83 0.04
CA VAL A 241 -7.14 -21.56 0.33
C VAL A 241 -7.96 -20.37 -0.15
N LEU A 242 -8.53 -20.42 -1.36
CA LEU A 242 -9.38 -19.34 -1.88
C LEU A 242 -10.60 -19.10 -0.98
N TYR A 243 -11.30 -20.15 -0.54
CA TYR A 243 -12.48 -20.00 0.32
C TYR A 243 -12.14 -19.40 1.69
N LEU A 244 -11.00 -19.82 2.28
CA LEU A 244 -10.48 -19.21 3.50
C LEU A 244 -10.14 -17.73 3.27
N LEU A 245 -9.47 -17.42 2.16
CA LEU A 245 -9.08 -16.06 1.81
C LEU A 245 -10.28 -15.13 1.65
N LEU A 246 -11.38 -15.60 1.03
CA LEU A 246 -12.64 -14.87 0.92
C LEU A 246 -13.23 -14.55 2.30
N LYS A 247 -13.21 -15.52 3.24
CA LYS A 247 -13.66 -15.28 4.62
C LYS A 247 -12.80 -14.24 5.34
N PHE A 248 -11.46 -14.34 5.24
CA PHE A 248 -10.57 -13.35 5.84
C PHE A 248 -10.73 -11.96 5.22
N ASN A 249 -10.98 -11.88 3.91
CA ASN A 249 -11.30 -10.61 3.26
C ASN A 249 -12.59 -10.01 3.81
N LYS A 250 -13.66 -10.80 3.92
CA LYS A 250 -14.91 -10.30 4.52
C LYS A 250 -14.70 -9.82 5.94
N LEU A 251 -13.99 -10.60 6.78
CA LEU A 251 -13.65 -10.18 8.14
C LEU A 251 -12.92 -8.84 8.19
N TYR A 252 -11.91 -8.67 7.34
CA TYR A 252 -11.11 -7.46 7.27
C TYR A 252 -11.89 -6.24 6.72
N THR A 253 -12.77 -6.47 5.74
CA THR A 253 -13.61 -5.42 5.15
C THR A 253 -14.77 -5.00 6.06
N CYS A 254 -15.37 -5.94 6.79
CA CYS A 254 -16.46 -5.68 7.73
C CYS A 254 -15.98 -5.13 9.08
N LEU A 255 -14.68 -5.23 9.39
CA LEU A 255 -14.11 -4.62 10.59
C LEU A 255 -14.31 -3.10 10.57
N ASN A 256 -15.02 -2.58 11.57
CA ASN A 256 -15.09 -1.16 11.84
C ASN A 256 -13.74 -0.68 12.40
N LYS A 257 -12.88 -0.19 11.50
CA LYS A 257 -11.50 0.20 11.83
C LYS A 257 -11.46 1.38 12.80
N ASP A 258 -12.40 2.32 12.68
CA ASP A 258 -12.47 3.49 13.57
C ASP A 258 -12.83 3.08 15.00
N GLU A 259 -13.79 2.16 15.17
CA GLU A 259 -14.11 1.57 16.47
C GLU A 259 -12.90 0.79 17.02
N PHE A 260 -12.27 -0.05 16.19
CA PHE A 260 -11.10 -0.82 16.61
C PHE A 260 -9.95 0.07 17.11
N PHE A 261 -9.60 1.12 16.36
CA PHE A 261 -8.54 2.06 16.76
C PHE A 261 -8.92 2.86 18.01
N TYR A 262 -10.21 3.19 18.19
CA TYR A 262 -10.69 3.79 19.42
C TYR A 262 -10.49 2.85 20.61
N LYS A 263 -10.90 1.58 20.50
CA LYS A 263 -10.72 0.58 21.56
C LYS A 263 -9.25 0.40 21.94
N VAL A 264 -8.34 0.34 20.96
CA VAL A 264 -6.89 0.25 21.21
C VAL A 264 -6.40 1.51 21.94
N SER A 265 -6.75 2.70 21.45
CA SER A 265 -6.34 3.97 22.07
C SER A 265 -6.83 4.10 23.50
N ARG A 266 -8.10 3.77 23.74
CA ARG A 266 -8.73 3.87 25.06
C ARG A 266 -8.14 2.85 26.04
N SER A 267 -7.84 1.65 25.56
CA SER A 267 -7.14 0.64 26.36
C SER A 267 -5.73 1.11 26.74
N LEU A 268 -4.99 1.75 25.83
CA LEU A 268 -3.69 2.34 26.16
C LEU A 268 -3.81 3.47 27.19
N GLU A 269 -4.85 4.30 27.09
CA GLU A 269 -5.10 5.39 28.04
C GLU A 269 -5.40 4.88 29.46
N GLU A 270 -6.17 3.79 29.58
CA GLU A 270 -6.54 3.23 30.88
C GLU A 270 -5.45 2.31 31.47
N ASP A 271 -4.87 1.41 30.67
CA ASP A 271 -3.92 0.40 31.15
C ASP A 271 -2.48 0.90 31.19
N LEU A 272 -2.11 1.84 30.32
CA LEU A 272 -0.75 2.39 30.18
C LEU A 272 -0.76 3.93 30.11
N PRO A 273 -1.33 4.64 31.12
CA PRO A 273 -1.59 6.08 31.06
C PRO A 273 -0.34 6.92 30.88
N ASP A 274 0.78 6.51 31.48
CA ASP A 274 2.07 7.21 31.37
C ASP A 274 2.55 7.27 29.91
N ILE A 275 2.48 6.14 29.20
CA ILE A 275 2.91 6.03 27.80
C ILE A 275 1.96 6.82 26.93
N PHE A 276 0.65 6.62 27.11
CA PHE A 276 -0.36 7.30 26.32
C PHE A 276 -0.22 8.82 26.43
N LYS A 277 0.01 9.34 27.64
CA LYS A 277 0.25 10.75 27.88
C LYS A 277 1.55 11.23 27.23
N HIS A 278 2.63 10.47 27.36
CA HIS A 278 3.93 10.80 26.74
C HIS A 278 3.81 10.97 25.23
N ILE A 279 3.22 9.98 24.55
CA ILE A 279 2.98 10.00 23.10
C ILE A 279 2.04 11.16 22.71
N SER A 280 0.98 11.37 23.49
CA SER A 280 -0.02 12.41 23.20
C SER A 280 0.54 13.83 23.34
N VAL A 281 1.39 14.08 24.35
CA VAL A 281 2.05 15.39 24.54
C VAL A 281 2.95 15.73 23.35
N GLN A 282 3.53 14.72 22.71
CA GLN A 282 4.37 14.89 21.53
C GLN A 282 3.58 15.02 20.22
N GLY A 283 2.25 14.89 20.26
CA GLY A 283 1.38 15.07 19.09
C GLY A 283 1.46 13.92 18.08
N ILE A 284 1.93 12.74 18.49
CA ILE A 284 2.04 11.58 17.60
C ILE A 284 0.67 10.96 17.35
N ASN A 285 0.32 10.78 16.07
CA ASN A 285 -0.95 10.19 15.67
C ASN A 285 -0.91 8.64 15.69
N LEU A 286 -1.40 8.07 16.77
CA LEU A 286 -1.50 6.61 16.96
C LEU A 286 -2.37 5.89 15.92
N ASN A 287 -3.36 6.56 15.30
CA ASN A 287 -4.22 5.90 14.30
C ASN A 287 -3.45 5.48 13.04
N SER A 288 -2.43 6.26 12.65
CA SER A 288 -1.56 5.88 11.51
C SER A 288 -0.74 4.63 11.84
N LEU A 289 -0.24 4.55 13.07
CA LEU A 289 0.48 3.38 13.57
C LEU A 289 -0.41 2.13 13.60
N PHE A 290 -1.61 2.22 14.19
CA PHE A 290 -2.53 1.08 14.23
C PHE A 290 -2.95 0.62 12.85
N ARG A 291 -3.16 1.55 11.91
CA ARG A 291 -3.42 1.23 10.51
C ARG A 291 -2.23 0.51 9.87
N GLY A 292 -1.00 0.98 10.12
CA GLY A 292 0.23 0.33 9.66
C GLY A 292 0.34 -1.11 10.16
N ILE A 293 0.19 -1.31 11.48
CA ILE A 293 0.21 -2.64 12.12
C ILE A 293 -0.86 -3.54 11.52
N LEU A 294 -2.09 -3.05 11.35
CA LEU A 294 -3.20 -3.85 10.82
C LEU A 294 -2.98 -4.26 9.36
N VAL A 295 -2.44 -3.37 8.52
CA VAL A 295 -2.15 -3.64 7.10
C VAL A 295 -0.96 -4.59 6.92
N GLN A 296 0.05 -4.47 7.79
CA GLN A 296 1.26 -5.30 7.75
C GLN A 296 1.14 -6.56 8.61
N LEU A 297 0.03 -6.78 9.32
CA LEU A 297 -0.19 -7.98 10.12
C LEU A 297 0.09 -9.22 9.27
N PHE A 298 0.77 -10.20 9.87
CA PHE A 298 1.23 -11.43 9.22
C PHE A 298 2.35 -11.27 8.18
N SER A 299 2.99 -10.10 8.10
CA SER A 299 4.16 -9.93 7.23
C SER A 299 5.37 -10.69 7.78
N SER A 300 6.04 -11.43 6.91
CA SER A 300 7.33 -12.07 7.18
C SER A 300 8.46 -11.07 7.49
N GLU A 301 8.27 -9.79 7.17
CA GLU A 301 9.22 -8.71 7.51
C GLU A 301 9.12 -8.32 9.00
N LEU A 302 7.96 -8.58 9.64
CA LEU A 302 7.69 -8.20 11.03
C LEU A 302 7.78 -9.37 12.00
N LEU A 303 7.30 -10.54 11.60
CA LEU A 303 7.08 -11.68 12.48
C LEU A 303 7.49 -12.99 11.82
N ASP A 304 8.04 -13.89 12.62
CA ASP A 304 8.32 -15.27 12.18
C ASP A 304 7.04 -15.98 11.75
N GLU A 305 7.15 -16.90 10.78
CA GLU A 305 6.01 -17.63 10.23
C GLU A 305 5.23 -18.38 11.32
N GLU A 306 5.92 -19.04 12.26
CA GLU A 306 5.28 -19.76 13.35
C GLU A 306 4.47 -18.82 14.26
N ILE A 307 5.01 -17.65 14.59
CA ILE A 307 4.31 -16.63 15.38
C ILE A 307 3.09 -16.13 14.61
N CYS A 308 3.24 -15.86 13.32
CA CYS A 308 2.14 -15.45 12.45
C CYS A 308 1.01 -16.49 12.42
N LEU A 309 1.35 -17.77 12.30
CA LEU A 309 0.37 -18.88 12.32
C LEU A 309 -0.36 -18.96 13.67
N ARG A 310 0.35 -18.74 14.78
CA ARG A 310 -0.24 -18.73 16.12
C ARG A 310 -1.14 -17.52 16.35
N VAL A 311 -0.75 -16.34 15.89
CA VAL A 311 -1.63 -15.15 15.91
C VAL A 311 -2.86 -15.40 15.04
N LEU A 312 -2.70 -16.04 13.87
CA LEU A 312 -3.81 -16.37 12.99
C LEU A 312 -4.78 -17.37 13.64
N ASP A 313 -4.27 -18.35 14.40
CA ASP A 313 -5.10 -19.27 15.19
C ASP A 313 -5.99 -18.47 16.16
N PHE A 314 -5.43 -17.52 16.93
CA PHE A 314 -6.21 -16.67 17.81
C PHE A 314 -7.19 -15.76 17.06
N VAL A 315 -6.82 -15.18 15.92
CA VAL A 315 -7.75 -14.36 15.11
C VAL A 315 -8.93 -15.19 14.59
N VAL A 316 -8.76 -16.48 14.34
CA VAL A 316 -9.85 -17.39 13.94
C VAL A 316 -10.81 -17.69 15.11
N PHE A 317 -10.32 -17.74 16.35
CA PHE A 317 -11.18 -18.06 17.50
C PHE A 317 -11.72 -16.82 18.22
N GLU A 318 -10.93 -15.77 18.38
CA GLU A 318 -11.24 -14.56 19.14
C GLU A 318 -11.38 -13.31 18.26
N GLY A 319 -11.07 -13.39 16.96
CA GLY A 319 -11.21 -12.25 16.05
C GLY A 319 -10.14 -11.16 16.25
N PHE A 320 -10.46 -9.94 15.81
CA PHE A 320 -9.54 -8.80 15.90
C PHE A 320 -9.36 -8.27 17.33
N ASP A 321 -10.21 -8.64 18.28
CA ASP A 321 -10.02 -8.26 19.69
C ASP A 321 -8.72 -8.87 20.27
N PHE A 322 -8.27 -10.02 19.76
CA PHE A 322 -6.95 -10.56 20.09
C PHE A 322 -5.81 -9.67 19.56
N VAL A 323 -5.97 -9.09 18.36
CA VAL A 323 -4.99 -8.15 17.79
C VAL A 323 -4.88 -6.89 18.65
N LEU A 324 -5.99 -6.43 19.24
CA LEU A 324 -5.96 -5.34 20.21
C LEU A 324 -5.10 -5.70 21.44
N ARG A 325 -5.29 -6.89 22.03
CA ARG A 325 -4.44 -7.36 23.15
C ARG A 325 -2.98 -7.46 22.76
N LEU A 326 -2.71 -7.94 21.54
CA LEU A 326 -1.37 -8.02 20.99
C LEU A 326 -0.70 -6.64 20.91
N ILE A 327 -1.44 -5.62 20.45
CA ILE A 327 -0.94 -4.24 20.40
C ILE A 327 -0.65 -3.74 21.82
N LEU A 328 -1.55 -3.92 22.78
CA LEU A 328 -1.32 -3.52 24.17
C LEU A 328 -0.07 -4.17 24.77
N TYR A 329 0.10 -5.46 24.53
CA TYR A 329 1.28 -6.20 24.95
C TYR A 329 2.57 -5.63 24.34
N MET A 330 2.58 -5.27 23.05
CA MET A 330 3.74 -4.63 22.41
C MET A 330 4.09 -3.30 23.08
N PHE A 331 3.11 -2.45 23.39
CA PHE A 331 3.34 -1.19 24.11
C PHE A 331 3.87 -1.43 25.53
N ARG A 332 3.37 -2.44 26.24
CA ARG A 332 3.82 -2.80 27.59
C ARG A 332 5.26 -3.28 27.58
N ARG A 333 5.66 -4.10 26.60
CA ARG A 333 7.03 -4.60 26.47
C ARG A 333 8.03 -3.51 26.11
N ASN A 334 7.63 -2.56 25.29
CA ASN A 334 8.48 -1.44 24.86
C ASN A 334 8.36 -0.20 25.78
N LEU A 335 7.76 -0.32 26.96
CA LEU A 335 7.45 0.81 27.85
C LEU A 335 8.68 1.69 28.16
N GLU A 336 9.78 1.08 28.58
CA GLU A 336 10.99 1.82 28.96
C GLU A 336 11.60 2.55 27.75
N LYS A 337 11.72 1.85 26.61
CA LYS A 337 12.25 2.43 25.36
C LYS A 337 11.38 3.58 24.84
N ILE A 338 10.06 3.47 24.95
CA ILE A 338 9.15 4.57 24.57
C ILE A 338 9.33 5.79 25.47
N LYS A 339 9.52 5.59 26.79
CA LYS A 339 9.70 6.68 27.74
C LYS A 339 11.05 7.41 27.56
N GLU A 340 12.06 6.73 27.04
CA GLU A 340 13.38 7.31 26.77
C GLU A 340 13.42 8.17 25.50
N LEU A 341 12.51 7.94 24.56
CA LEU A 341 12.49 8.60 23.25
C LEU A 341 11.51 9.77 23.20
N ASP A 342 11.89 10.83 22.47
CA ASP A 342 11.11 12.05 22.28
C ASP A 342 11.02 12.45 20.79
N GLY A 343 9.90 13.07 20.42
CA GLY A 343 9.64 13.69 19.13
C GLY A 343 9.77 12.72 17.95
N ASP A 344 10.57 13.11 16.96
CA ASP A 344 10.77 12.35 15.73
C ASP A 344 11.41 10.98 15.99
N ALA A 345 12.27 10.85 17.00
CA ALA A 345 12.89 9.57 17.35
C ALA A 345 11.87 8.56 17.89
N LEU A 346 10.88 9.03 18.65
CA LEU A 346 9.79 8.19 19.11
C LEU A 346 8.87 7.78 17.94
N LEU A 347 8.57 8.72 17.04
CA LEU A 347 7.77 8.44 15.84
C LEU A 347 8.47 7.42 14.91
N GLU A 348 9.77 7.57 14.72
CA GLU A 348 10.60 6.66 13.93
C GLU A 348 10.61 5.27 14.57
N PHE A 349 10.84 5.17 15.89
CA PHE A 349 10.80 3.89 16.60
C PHE A 349 9.44 3.21 16.49
N LEU A 350 8.34 3.93 16.74
CA LEU A 350 6.99 3.38 16.65
C LEU A 350 6.65 2.91 15.22
N SER A 351 7.17 3.59 14.20
CA SER A 351 6.94 3.24 12.79
C SER A 351 7.90 2.18 12.26
N CYS A 352 8.95 1.85 13.01
CA CYS A 352 9.98 0.89 12.63
C CYS A 352 9.51 -0.55 12.88
N PRO A 353 9.86 -1.51 12.00
CA PRO A 353 9.65 -2.94 12.24
C PRO A 353 10.18 -3.44 13.60
N GLU A 354 11.23 -2.80 14.13
CA GLU A 354 11.84 -3.09 15.43
C GLU A 354 10.84 -3.02 16.59
N PHE A 355 9.83 -2.15 16.52
CA PHE A 355 8.78 -2.06 17.53
C PHE A 355 8.04 -3.39 17.71
N VAL A 356 7.92 -4.18 16.64
CA VAL A 356 7.24 -5.46 16.62
C VAL A 356 8.23 -6.62 16.77
N SER A 357 9.37 -6.57 16.09
CA SER A 357 10.29 -7.70 15.98
C SER A 357 11.21 -7.91 17.19
N GLU A 358 11.50 -6.87 17.99
CA GLU A 358 12.29 -7.01 19.22
C GLU A 358 11.48 -7.62 20.39
N VAL A 359 10.16 -7.74 20.23
CA VAL A 359 9.27 -8.24 21.28
C VAL A 359 9.29 -9.77 21.31
N GLN A 360 9.75 -10.35 22.42
CA GLN A 360 9.55 -11.78 22.67
C GLN A 360 8.07 -12.05 22.96
N PHE A 361 7.40 -12.78 22.07
CA PHE A 361 5.98 -13.10 22.20
C PHE A 361 5.76 -14.21 23.23
N ASP A 362 5.18 -13.85 24.38
CA ASP A 362 4.55 -14.80 25.28
C ASP A 362 3.02 -14.67 25.16
N PHE A 363 2.42 -15.60 24.41
CA PHE A 363 0.97 -15.62 24.20
C PHE A 363 0.16 -15.72 25.50
N LYS A 364 0.72 -16.27 26.59
CA LYS A 364 0.03 -16.29 27.88
C LYS A 364 -0.06 -14.90 28.50
N GLU A 365 0.99 -14.10 28.36
CA GLU A 365 0.97 -12.72 28.81
C GLU A 365 0.05 -11.86 27.94
N VAL A 366 0.00 -12.11 26.63
CA VAL A 366 -0.97 -11.44 25.73
C VAL A 366 -2.41 -11.72 26.16
N LEU A 367 -2.73 -12.96 26.53
CA LEU A 367 -4.07 -13.33 26.98
C LEU A 367 -4.43 -12.78 28.35
N ALA A 368 -3.42 -12.48 29.19
CA ALA A 368 -3.60 -11.82 30.47
C ALA A 368 -4.01 -10.34 30.34
N GLU A 369 -3.89 -9.74 29.15
CA GLU A 369 -4.48 -8.43 28.87
C GLU A 369 -6.01 -8.56 28.78
N GLU A 370 -6.75 -7.98 29.74
CA GLU A 370 -8.21 -8.00 29.77
C GLU A 370 -8.82 -6.58 29.62
N PRO A 371 -8.68 -5.94 28.44
CA PRO A 371 -9.26 -4.62 28.20
C PRO A 371 -10.79 -4.68 28.21
N SER A 372 -11.43 -3.60 28.68
CA SER A 372 -12.89 -3.46 28.76
C SER A 372 -13.57 -3.23 27.40
N VAL A 373 -13.42 -4.19 26.47
CA VAL A 373 -13.83 -4.09 25.05
C VAL A 373 -15.29 -3.63 24.88
N ILE A 374 -16.22 -4.18 25.67
CA ILE A 374 -17.65 -3.84 25.60
C ILE A 374 -17.91 -2.39 26.03
N GLN A 375 -17.22 -1.94 27.08
CA GLN A 375 -17.37 -0.57 27.57
C GLN A 375 -16.91 0.42 26.51
N TYR A 376 -15.72 0.20 25.95
CA TYR A 376 -15.14 1.09 24.94
C TYR A 376 -15.96 1.11 23.64
N GLU A 377 -16.51 -0.03 23.24
CA GLU A 377 -17.42 -0.11 22.09
C GLU A 377 -18.69 0.73 22.34
N ASN A 378 -19.32 0.57 23.51
CA ASN A 378 -20.50 1.36 23.87
C ASN A 378 -20.19 2.86 23.93
N GLU A 379 -19.05 3.24 24.50
CA GLU A 379 -18.58 4.62 24.52
C GLU A 379 -18.40 5.17 23.10
N PHE A 380 -17.75 4.42 22.20
CA PHE A 380 -17.57 4.83 20.81
C PHE A 380 -18.92 5.09 20.11
N TYR A 381 -19.88 4.18 20.25
CA TYR A 381 -21.20 4.35 19.65
C TYR A 381 -22.01 5.48 20.30
N LEU A 382 -21.88 5.69 21.61
CA LEU A 382 -22.50 6.82 22.30
C LEU A 382 -21.90 8.16 21.86
N ILE A 383 -20.58 8.24 21.75
CA ILE A 383 -19.87 9.44 21.27
C ILE A 383 -20.30 9.72 19.83
N ASN A 384 -20.32 8.71 18.96
CA ASN A 384 -20.74 8.88 17.57
C ASN A 384 -22.22 9.24 17.44
N ALA A 385 -23.11 8.63 18.22
CA ALA A 385 -24.53 8.99 18.23
C ALA A 385 -24.75 10.44 18.70
N ASN A 386 -24.02 10.87 19.73
CA ASN A 386 -24.11 12.23 20.27
C ASN A 386 -23.46 13.27 19.36
N SER A 387 -22.34 12.94 18.69
CA SER A 387 -21.66 13.82 17.75
C SER A 387 -22.43 13.97 16.43
N MET A 388 -23.07 12.89 15.95
CA MET A 388 -23.96 12.91 14.79
C MET A 388 -25.20 13.79 15.00
N ASN A 389 -25.68 13.95 16.24
CA ASN A 389 -26.90 14.72 16.49
C ASN A 389 -26.68 16.25 16.49
N ASN A 390 -25.44 16.73 16.67
CA ASN A 390 -25.15 18.16 16.80
C ASN A 390 -24.32 18.77 15.65
N ASN A 391 -23.62 17.97 14.82
CA ASN A 391 -22.69 18.53 13.82
C ASN A 391 -22.48 17.70 12.52
N SER A 392 -23.43 16.83 12.14
CA SER A 392 -23.23 15.84 11.06
C SER A 392 -22.86 16.46 9.70
N ASN A 393 -23.53 17.53 9.28
CA ASN A 393 -23.29 18.08 7.95
C ASN A 393 -21.91 18.75 7.87
N GLU A 394 -21.47 19.41 8.93
CA GLU A 394 -20.16 20.06 8.94
C GLU A 394 -19.03 19.02 9.03
N LEU A 395 -19.18 17.98 9.86
CA LEU A 395 -18.15 16.98 10.07
C LEU A 395 -18.02 16.02 8.87
N THR A 396 -19.13 15.63 8.23
CA THR A 396 -19.11 14.87 6.98
C THR A 396 -18.50 15.71 5.86
N ASN A 397 -18.92 16.98 5.71
CA ASN A 397 -18.31 17.87 4.71
C ASN A 397 -16.81 18.07 4.97
N LEU A 398 -16.38 18.23 6.23
CA LEU A 398 -14.96 18.36 6.57
C LEU A 398 -14.19 17.06 6.32
N LYS A 399 -14.80 15.90 6.53
CA LYS A 399 -14.17 14.60 6.24
C LYS A 399 -14.02 14.40 4.73
N GLU A 400 -15.06 14.69 3.94
CA GLU A 400 -15.00 14.64 2.47
C GLU A 400 -13.97 15.63 1.91
N VAL A 401 -13.93 16.86 2.43
CA VAL A 401 -12.94 17.85 2.04
C VAL A 401 -11.53 17.43 2.46
N ASN A 402 -11.36 16.78 3.63
CA ASN A 402 -10.07 16.26 4.06
C ASN A 402 -9.61 15.10 3.16
N ASP A 403 -10.50 14.17 2.82
CA ASP A 403 -10.20 13.09 1.88
C ASP A 403 -9.83 13.64 0.50
N GLU A 404 -10.54 14.66 0.02
CA GLU A 404 -10.21 15.38 -1.23
C GLU A 404 -8.85 16.08 -1.14
N LEU A 405 -8.53 16.71 0.00
CA LEU A 405 -7.24 17.34 0.26
C LEU A 405 -6.11 16.31 0.31
N VAL A 406 -6.33 15.14 0.91
CA VAL A 406 -5.36 14.04 0.94
C VAL A 406 -5.09 13.54 -0.48
N VAL A 407 -6.12 13.37 -1.30
CA VAL A 407 -5.96 13.02 -2.73
C VAL A 407 -5.16 14.10 -3.45
N LYS A 408 -5.49 15.39 -3.26
CA LYS A 408 -4.74 16.52 -3.84
C LYS A 408 -3.30 16.58 -3.38
N ILE A 409 -3.01 16.29 -2.12
CA ILE A 409 -1.64 16.22 -1.59
C ILE A 409 -0.87 15.09 -2.25
N ASN A 410 -1.48 13.92 -2.42
CA ASN A 410 -0.86 12.79 -3.09
C ASN A 410 -0.58 13.10 -4.57
N ASP A 411 -1.51 13.77 -5.27
CA ASP A 411 -1.30 14.24 -6.64
C ASP A 411 -0.19 15.29 -6.73
N LEU A 412 -0.12 16.22 -5.78
CA LEU A 412 0.97 17.20 -5.71
C LEU A 412 2.31 16.53 -5.42
N ARG A 413 2.36 15.52 -4.54
CA ARG A 413 3.57 14.71 -4.30
C ARG A 413 4.02 14.01 -5.57
N ARG A 414 3.12 13.34 -6.29
CA ARG A 414 3.43 12.74 -7.60
C ARG A 414 3.97 13.76 -8.61
N LYS A 415 3.40 14.97 -8.63
CA LYS A 415 3.90 16.07 -9.48
C LYS A 415 5.28 16.54 -9.04
N ILE A 416 5.55 16.63 -7.74
CA ILE A 416 6.88 16.98 -7.20
C ILE A 416 7.89 15.91 -7.57
N ASP A 417 7.57 14.62 -7.41
CA ASP A 417 8.46 13.51 -7.75
C ASP A 417 8.78 13.52 -9.25
N SER A 418 7.77 13.74 -10.10
CA SER A 418 7.96 13.91 -11.55
C SER A 418 8.82 15.15 -11.89
N LEU A 419 8.63 16.25 -11.17
CA LEU A 419 9.38 17.48 -11.38
C LEU A 419 10.83 17.35 -10.89
N GLN A 420 11.07 16.59 -9.81
CA GLN A 420 12.40 16.23 -9.36
C GLN A 420 13.11 15.33 -10.36
N ALA A 421 12.42 14.31 -10.89
CA ALA A 421 12.97 13.44 -11.93
C ALA A 421 13.37 14.24 -13.18
N THR A 422 12.51 15.15 -13.65
CA THR A 422 12.85 16.01 -14.80
C THR A 422 13.95 17.01 -14.47
N HIS A 423 14.02 17.54 -13.24
CA HIS A 423 15.12 18.41 -12.82
C HIS A 423 16.46 17.66 -12.79
N TYR A 424 16.49 16.42 -12.33
CA TYR A 424 17.70 15.58 -12.39
C TYR A 424 18.12 15.31 -13.83
N GLU A 425 17.17 14.99 -14.72
CA GLU A 425 17.46 14.78 -16.14
C GLU A 425 17.99 16.05 -16.83
N ILE A 426 17.39 17.21 -16.57
CA ILE A 426 17.87 18.50 -17.11
C ILE A 426 19.25 18.84 -16.56
N SER A 427 19.50 18.57 -15.28
CA SER A 427 20.80 18.81 -14.67
C SER A 427 21.90 17.95 -15.32
N ASP A 428 21.61 16.67 -15.56
CA ASP A 428 22.52 15.73 -16.21
C ASP A 428 22.79 16.14 -17.68
N GLN A 429 21.72 16.50 -18.42
CA GLN A 429 21.85 17.05 -19.77
C GLN A 429 22.67 18.36 -19.79
N SER A 430 22.47 19.24 -18.81
CA SER A 430 23.23 20.50 -18.71
C SER A 430 24.71 20.25 -18.44
N GLU A 431 25.04 19.28 -17.59
CA GLU A 431 26.43 18.88 -17.33
C GLU A 431 27.07 18.31 -18.59
N GLN A 432 26.36 17.44 -19.30
CA GLN A 432 26.81 16.88 -20.57
C GLN A 432 27.02 17.96 -21.65
N TYR A 433 26.09 18.91 -21.81
CA TYR A 433 26.25 20.01 -22.75
C TYR A 433 27.42 20.92 -22.40
N THR A 434 27.66 21.18 -21.10
CA THR A 434 28.80 22.00 -20.66
C THR A 434 30.11 21.30 -21.00
N LYS A 435 30.17 19.98 -20.82
CA LYS A 435 31.32 19.16 -21.21
C LYS A 435 31.56 19.18 -22.72
N ASP A 436 30.53 18.91 -23.51
CA ASP A 436 30.60 18.91 -24.98
C ASP A 436 31.02 20.29 -25.52
N LEU A 437 30.51 21.37 -24.93
CA LEU A 437 30.88 22.74 -25.30
C LEU A 437 32.35 23.03 -24.98
N SER A 438 32.85 22.58 -23.82
CA SER A 438 34.26 22.72 -23.46
C SER A 438 35.19 21.93 -24.40
N GLU A 439 34.77 20.73 -24.82
CA GLU A 439 35.52 19.90 -25.78
C GLU A 439 35.55 20.56 -27.16
N ALA A 440 34.42 21.10 -27.62
CA ALA A 440 34.31 21.84 -28.86
C ALA A 440 35.14 23.13 -28.85
N GLU A 441 35.19 23.86 -27.74
CA GLU A 441 36.05 25.04 -27.58
C GLU A 441 37.54 24.68 -27.68
N ILE A 442 37.96 23.59 -27.04
CA ILE A 442 39.33 23.08 -27.13
C ILE A 442 39.66 22.68 -28.58
N GLU A 443 38.75 22.01 -29.27
CA GLU A 443 38.94 21.63 -30.67
C GLU A 443 39.03 22.86 -31.59
N ASN A 444 38.15 23.84 -31.39
CA ASN A 444 38.17 25.09 -32.16
C ASN A 444 39.48 25.86 -31.96
N GLN A 445 39.98 25.95 -30.71
CA GLN A 445 41.30 26.53 -30.45
C GLN A 445 42.44 25.77 -31.15
N LYS A 446 42.38 24.43 -31.20
CA LYS A 446 43.37 23.62 -31.94
C LYS A 446 43.28 23.87 -33.45
N LEU A 447 42.08 23.98 -34.00
CA LEU A 447 41.86 24.25 -35.42
C LEU A 447 42.34 25.66 -35.79
N LEU A 448 42.08 26.67 -34.97
CA LEU A 448 42.58 28.04 -35.18
C LEU A 448 44.11 28.10 -35.15
N LYS A 449 44.76 27.40 -34.22
CA LYS A 449 46.23 27.28 -34.20
C LYS A 449 46.74 26.64 -35.49
N ARG A 450 46.12 25.53 -35.92
CA ARG A 450 46.49 24.83 -37.15
C ARG A 450 46.26 25.69 -38.39
N GLN A 451 45.18 26.46 -38.44
CA GLN A 451 44.90 27.42 -39.50
C GLN A 451 46.00 28.48 -39.57
N ALA A 452 46.39 29.05 -38.43
CA ALA A 452 47.48 30.03 -38.36
C ALA A 452 48.82 29.42 -38.84
N GLU A 453 49.16 28.21 -38.40
CA GLU A 453 50.37 27.50 -38.85
C GLU A 453 50.37 27.22 -40.35
N LEU A 454 49.22 26.80 -40.92
CA LEU A 454 49.09 26.59 -42.36
C LEU A 454 49.19 27.90 -43.13
N GLN A 455 48.61 28.98 -42.60
CA GLN A 455 48.66 30.30 -43.23
C GLN A 455 50.10 30.86 -43.24
N GLU A 456 50.86 30.67 -42.16
CA GLU A 456 52.27 31.02 -42.09
C GLU A 456 53.11 30.18 -43.09
N LYS A 457 52.88 28.86 -43.15
CA LYS A 457 53.53 27.99 -44.15
C LYS A 457 53.21 28.41 -45.58
N TYR A 458 51.96 28.80 -45.84
CA TYR A 458 51.54 29.26 -47.16
C TYR A 458 52.25 30.56 -47.55
N GLN A 459 52.27 31.56 -46.65
CA GLN A 459 52.99 32.83 -46.85
C GLN A 459 54.48 32.60 -47.10
N ASN A 460 55.11 31.70 -46.36
CA ASN A 460 56.52 31.35 -46.55
C ASN A 460 56.77 30.70 -47.92
N LEU A 461 55.87 29.84 -48.40
CA LEU A 461 55.95 29.27 -49.76
C LEU A 461 55.79 30.36 -50.83
N THR A 462 54.83 31.26 -50.68
CA THR A 462 54.60 32.34 -51.66
C THR A 462 55.77 33.32 -51.70
N MET A 463 56.40 33.62 -50.55
CA MET A 463 57.62 34.42 -50.52
C MET A 463 58.80 33.72 -51.20
N ALA A 464 58.98 32.41 -50.98
CA ALA A 464 60.02 31.63 -51.65
C ALA A 464 59.83 31.57 -53.17
N GLU A 465 58.58 31.43 -53.63
CA GLU A 465 58.23 31.46 -55.06
C GLU A 465 58.44 32.86 -55.68
N ASN A 466 58.03 33.91 -54.99
CA ASN A 466 58.29 35.30 -55.41
C ASN A 466 59.78 35.63 -55.47
N LEU A 467 60.58 35.12 -54.54
CA LEU A 467 62.04 35.28 -54.55
C LEU A 467 62.66 34.56 -55.76
N SER A 468 62.20 33.34 -56.06
CA SER A 468 62.63 32.56 -57.23
C SER A 468 62.30 33.27 -58.55
N ASN A 469 61.09 33.84 -58.67
CA ASN A 469 60.68 34.61 -59.85
C ASN A 469 61.48 35.90 -60.00
N THR A 470 61.81 36.57 -58.90
CA THR A 470 62.64 37.79 -58.92
C THR A 470 64.09 37.48 -59.33
N ILE A 471 64.65 36.34 -58.88
CA ILE A 471 65.97 35.89 -59.31
C ILE A 471 65.99 35.58 -60.82
N LYS A 472 64.97 34.89 -61.34
CA LYS A 472 64.84 34.64 -62.79
C LYS A 472 64.71 35.93 -63.59
N ALA A 473 63.85 36.85 -63.15
CA ALA A 473 63.69 38.15 -63.82
C ALA A 473 64.99 38.94 -63.85
N ASN A 474 65.77 38.95 -62.76
CA ASN A 474 67.08 39.60 -62.74
C ASN A 474 68.10 38.92 -63.67
N GLN A 475 68.06 37.59 -63.80
CA GLN A 475 68.91 36.89 -64.77
C GLN A 475 68.53 37.27 -66.22
N GLU A 476 67.24 37.32 -66.55
CA GLU A 476 66.76 37.76 -67.86
C GLU A 476 67.13 39.22 -68.14
N PHE A 477 67.03 40.11 -67.15
CA PHE A 477 67.48 41.50 -67.29
C PHE A 477 68.98 41.61 -67.50
N SER A 478 69.78 40.81 -66.77
CA SER A 478 71.23 40.77 -66.99
C SER A 478 71.58 40.29 -68.39
N GLN A 479 70.84 39.32 -68.93
CA GLN A 479 71.06 38.80 -70.27
C GLN A 479 70.66 39.82 -71.35
N ARG A 480 69.52 40.50 -71.18
CA ARG A 480 69.13 41.63 -72.04
C ARG A 480 70.12 42.79 -71.98
N ASN A 481 70.64 43.13 -70.81
CA ASN A 481 71.66 44.17 -70.69
C ASN A 481 72.93 43.78 -71.45
N PHE A 482 73.35 42.51 -71.37
CA PHE A 482 74.48 42.01 -72.16
C PHE A 482 74.21 42.10 -73.68
N GLU A 483 73.01 41.73 -74.13
CA GLU A 483 72.61 41.87 -75.54
C GLU A 483 72.57 43.33 -76.00
N LEU A 484 72.05 44.24 -75.16
CA LEU A 484 72.04 45.67 -75.43
C LEU A 484 73.45 46.26 -75.50
N GLU A 485 74.36 45.86 -74.59
CA GLU A 485 75.78 46.22 -74.67
C GLU A 485 76.42 45.73 -75.98
N GLN A 486 76.07 44.53 -76.42
CA GLN A 486 76.54 43.98 -77.68
C GLN A 486 75.97 44.75 -78.89
N GLN A 487 74.69 45.15 -78.84
CA GLN A 487 74.08 46.01 -79.85
C GLN A 487 74.72 47.41 -79.88
N ILE A 488 75.03 48.00 -78.72
CA ILE A 488 75.75 49.28 -78.63
C ILE A 488 77.14 49.15 -79.25
N LYS A 489 77.90 48.08 -78.95
CA LYS A 489 79.21 47.83 -79.59
C LYS A 489 79.09 47.67 -81.10
N ASN A 490 78.06 46.97 -81.58
CA ASN A 490 77.82 46.79 -83.02
C ASN A 490 77.42 48.11 -83.70
N LEU A 491 76.62 48.96 -83.04
CA LEU A 491 76.27 50.29 -83.53
C LEU A 491 77.49 51.22 -83.55
N GLN A 492 78.32 51.19 -82.50
CA GLN A 492 79.59 51.93 -82.47
C GLN A 492 80.49 51.53 -83.65
N LYS A 493 80.64 50.21 -83.89
CA LYS A 493 81.41 49.70 -85.04
C LYS A 493 80.79 50.12 -86.39
N SER A 494 79.46 50.11 -86.50
CA SER A 494 78.77 50.58 -87.71
C SER A 494 78.91 52.09 -87.95
N ILE A 495 78.94 52.90 -86.88
CA ILE A 495 79.20 54.34 -86.94
C ILE A 495 80.66 54.58 -87.36
N GLU A 496 81.63 53.84 -86.82
CA GLU A 496 83.03 53.90 -87.25
C GLU A 496 83.19 53.52 -88.73
N GLU A 497 82.51 52.46 -89.18
CA GLU A 497 82.52 52.05 -90.59
C GLU A 497 81.84 53.07 -91.52
N LYS A 498 80.77 53.73 -91.08
CA LYS A 498 80.11 54.81 -91.83
C LYS A 498 80.96 56.09 -91.87
N ASN A 499 81.62 56.46 -90.77
CA ASN A 499 82.57 57.56 -90.73
C ASN A 499 83.79 57.29 -91.63
N ALA A 500 84.28 56.05 -91.67
CA ALA A 500 85.37 55.65 -92.57
C ALA A 500 84.96 55.64 -94.06
N LYS A 501 83.68 55.39 -94.38
CA LYS A 501 83.14 55.50 -95.75
C LYS A 501 82.86 56.94 -96.17
N LEU A 502 82.44 57.82 -95.26
CA LEU A 502 82.30 59.26 -95.51
C LEU A 502 83.66 59.94 -95.76
N ALA A 503 84.74 59.46 -95.15
CA ALA A 503 86.09 59.97 -95.40
C ALA A 503 86.70 59.57 -96.76
N LYS A 504 86.08 58.67 -97.53
CA LYS A 504 86.57 58.19 -98.85
C LYS A 504 85.78 58.72 -100.06
N ILE A 505 84.76 59.55 -99.86
CA ILE A 505 84.01 60.21 -100.94
C ILE A 505 83.98 61.72 -100.68
N GLN A 506 85.17 62.33 -100.82
CA GLN A 506 85.46 63.71 -101.24
C GLN A 506 86.99 63.85 -101.16
N PRO A 507 87.69 63.95 -102.30
CA PRO A 507 87.79 65.27 -102.95
C PRO A 507 87.78 65.24 -104.49
N SER A 508 87.48 66.44 -105.03
CA SER A 508 87.63 66.93 -106.42
C SER A 508 86.47 66.67 -107.37
#